data_AF-A0A7C5X3E4-F1
#
_entry.id   AF-A0A7C5X3E4-F1
#
_cell.length_a   1.000
_cell.length_b   1.000
_cell.length_c   1.000
_cell.angle_alpha   90.00
_cell.angle_beta   90.00
_cell.angle_gamma   90.00
#
_symmetry.space_group_name_H-M   'P 1'
#
loop_
_entity.id
_entity.type
_entity.pdbx_description
1 polymer ?
#
loop_
_entity_poly.entity_id
_entity_poly.type
_entity_poly.pdbx_seq_one_letter_code
_entity_poly.pdbx_strand_id
1 'polypeptide(L)' 'MRFCAELLGNLGRSTGGEVCVELEECVEVAEVVGRVLRALGIPLDPEELLVTGEEGEPLPAKVTTCQVGRVRIVRLYRGG' A
#
# COMPACT_ATOMS: atom_id res chain seq x y z
N MET A 1 12.70 10.66 -1.58
CA MET A 1 11.48 10.95 -0.80
C MET A 1 11.02 9.65 -0.18
N ARG A 2 10.55 9.67 1.06
CA ARG A 2 10.14 8.45 1.75
C ARG A 2 8.65 8.22 1.58
N PHE A 3 8.28 7.04 1.10
CA PHE A 3 6.89 6.57 1.07
C PHE A 3 6.75 5.32 1.94
N CYS A 4 5.75 5.29 2.81
CA CYS A 4 5.52 4.15 3.71
C CYS A 4 4.17 3.50 3.46
N ALA A 5 4.18 2.17 3.36
CA ALA A 5 3.00 1.33 3.26
C ALA A 5 2.82 0.55 4.57
N GLU A 6 1.78 0.88 5.32
CA GLU A 6 1.37 0.16 6.51
C GLU A 6 0.46 -1.01 6.10
N LEU A 7 0.89 -2.24 6.39
CA LEU A 7 0.16 -3.46 6.11
C LEU A 7 -0.66 -3.83 7.33
N LEU A 8 -1.98 -3.87 7.19
CA LEU A 8 -2.88 -4.12 8.31
C LEU A 8 -3.40 -5.58 8.32
N GLY A 9 -3.90 -5.99 9.48
CA GLY A 9 -4.46 -7.32 9.69
C GLY A 9 -3.45 -8.44 9.47
N ASN A 10 -3.83 -9.44 8.68
CA ASN A 10 -2.98 -10.61 8.43
C ASN A 10 -1.77 -10.29 7.54
N LEU A 11 -1.80 -9.22 6.74
CA LEU A 11 -0.64 -8.79 5.95
C LEU A 11 0.46 -8.22 6.85
N GLY A 12 0.09 -7.41 7.84
CA GLY A 12 1.04 -6.82 8.79
C GLY A 12 1.74 -7.86 9.65
N ARG A 13 1.03 -8.91 10.08
CA ARG A 13 1.60 -9.99 10.89
C ARG A 13 2.76 -10.72 10.20
N SER A 14 2.69 -10.89 8.88
CA SER A 14 3.70 -11.63 8.13
C SER A 14 4.91 -10.79 7.70
N THR A 15 4.79 -9.46 7.72
CA THR A 15 5.75 -8.53 7.09
C THR A 15 6.37 -7.52 8.04
N GLY A 16 5.94 -7.48 9.30
CA GLY A 16 6.43 -6.51 10.28
C GLY A 16 5.62 -5.21 10.36
N GLY A 17 4.50 -5.12 9.64
CA GLY A 17 3.49 -4.07 9.79
C GLY A 17 3.71 -2.80 8.94
N GLU A 18 4.94 -2.39 8.66
CA GLU A 18 5.22 -1.22 7.81
C GLU A 18 6.43 -1.46 6.89
N VAL A 19 6.31 -1.02 5.63
CA VAL A 19 7.42 -1.03 4.67
C VAL A 19 7.58 0.36 4.08
N CYS A 20 8.77 0.93 4.22
CA CYS A 20 9.10 2.23 3.63
C CYS A 20 10.10 2.07 2.49
N VAL A 21 9.87 2.83 1.42
CA VAL A 21 10.73 2.87 0.23
C VAL A 21 11.18 4.30 -0.02
N GLU A 22 12.44 4.45 -0.45
CA GLU A 22 12.95 5.71 -0.96
C GLU A 22 12.67 5.79 -2.47
N LEU A 23 12.03 6.89 -2.88
CA LEU A 23 11.68 7.17 -4.27
C LEU A 23 12.47 8.39 -4.75
N GLU A 24 12.98 8.31 -5.98
CA GLU A 24 13.71 9.40 -6.63
C GLU A 24 12.75 10.44 -7.23
N GLU A 25 11.54 10.04 -7.59
CA GLU A 25 10.51 10.88 -8.21
C GLU A 25 9.10 10.61 -7.67
N CYS A 26 8.17 11.52 -7.98
CA CYS A 26 6.75 11.33 -7.69
C CYS A 26 6.19 10.23 -8.63
N VAL A 27 5.62 9.19 -8.05
CA VAL A 27 5.00 8.09 -8.80
C VAL A 27 3.60 7.84 -8.28
N GLU A 28 2.79 7.11 -9.04
CA GLU A 28 1.45 6.74 -8.60
C GLU A 28 1.51 5.78 -7.41
N VAL A 29 0.65 6.01 -6.41
CA VAL A 29 0.59 5.17 -5.21
C VAL A 29 0.31 3.71 -5.59
N ALA A 30 -0.58 3.46 -6.55
CA ALA A 30 -0.91 2.11 -7.00
C ALA A 30 0.33 1.35 -7.54
N GLU A 31 1.21 2.06 -8.26
CA GLU A 31 2.43 1.48 -8.79
C GLU A 31 3.40 1.09 -7.66
N VAL A 32 3.61 1.99 -6.70
CA VAL A 32 4.51 1.73 -5.56
C VAL A 32 3.99 0.63 -4.67
N VAL A 33 2.69 0.62 -4.38
CA VAL A 33 2.03 -0.47 -3.64
C VAL A 33 2.27 -1.81 -4.34
N GLY A 34 2.10 -1.86 -5.67
CA GLY A 34 2.41 -3.07 -6.45
C GLY A 34 3.87 -3.50 -6.35
N ARG A 35 4.82 -2.56 -6.35
CA ARG A 35 6.26 -2.84 -6.14
C ARG A 35 6.53 -3.39 -4.74
N VAL A 36 5.94 -2.80 -3.70
CA VAL A 36 6.08 -3.22 -2.30
C VAL A 36 5.57 -4.66 -2.12
N LEU A 37 4.37 -4.97 -2.61
CA LEU A 37 3.78 -6.30 -2.47
C LEU A 37 4.59 -7.38 -3.18
N ARG A 38 5.09 -7.08 -4.38
CA ARG A 38 6.00 -7.97 -5.11
C ARG A 38 7.31 -8.19 -4.35
N ALA A 39 7.89 -7.15 -3.76
CA ALA A 39 9.11 -7.26 -2.96
C ALA A 39 8.91 -8.12 -1.70
N LEU A 40 7.70 -8.10 -1.13
CA LEU A 40 7.33 -8.93 0.01
C LEU A 40 6.91 -10.37 -0.38
N GLY A 41 6.91 -10.69 -1.68
CA GLY A 41 6.49 -12.00 -2.17
C GLY A 41 5.00 -12.29 -1.92
N ILE A 42 4.17 -11.25 -1.84
CA ILE A 42 2.73 -11.37 -1.58
C ILE A 42 1.99 -11.47 -2.93
N PRO A 43 1.43 -12.64 -3.29
CA PRO A 43 0.67 -12.81 -4.51
C PRO A 43 -0.76 -12.34 -4.29
N LEU A 44 -0.97 -11.02 -4.26
CA LEU A 44 -2.29 -10.43 -4.17
C LEU A 44 -2.63 -9.68 -5.44
N ASP A 45 -3.84 -9.93 -5.94
CA ASP A 45 -4.42 -9.11 -6.98
C ASP A 45 -4.77 -7.73 -6.41
N PRO A 46 -4.50 -6.64 -7.16
CA PRO A 46 -4.87 -5.29 -6.75
C PRO A 46 -6.35 -5.13 -6.38
N GLU A 47 -7.24 -5.94 -6.98
CA GLU A 47 -8.68 -5.95 -6.69
C GLU A 47 -9.04 -6.56 -5.32
N GLU A 48 -8.14 -7.33 -4.71
CA GLU A 48 -8.29 -7.89 -3.36
C GLU A 48 -7.75 -6.94 -2.27
N LEU A 49 -7.30 -5.76 -2.66
CA LEU A 49 -6.64 -4.82 -1.78
C LEU A 49 -7.43 -3.52 -1.68
N LEU A 50 -7.56 -3.05 -0.45
CA LEU A 50 -8.01 -1.70 -0.16
C LEU A 50 -6.80 -0.87 0.25
N VAL A 51 -6.54 0.20 -0.51
CA VAL A 51 -5.50 1.19 -0.20
C VAL A 51 -6.18 2.47 0.25
N THR A 52 -5.87 2.92 1.46
CA THR A 52 -6.41 4.14 2.06
C THR A 52 -5.28 5.08 2.48
N GLY A 53 -5.61 6.34 2.74
CA GLY A 53 -4.72 7.25 3.46
C GLY A 53 -4.48 6.81 4.91
N GLU A 54 -3.73 7.64 5.63
CA GLU A 54 -3.33 7.38 7.02
C GLU A 54 -4.52 7.42 7.99
N GLU A 55 -5.61 8.13 7.67
CA GLU A 55 -6.81 8.19 8.51
C GLU A 55 -7.89 7.19 8.08
N GLY A 56 -7.61 6.35 7.07
CA GLY A 56 -8.56 5.37 6.53
C GLY A 56 -9.48 5.93 5.45
N GLU A 57 -9.20 7.13 4.96
CA GLU A 57 -9.91 7.79 3.89
C GLU A 57 -9.58 7.17 2.51
N PRO A 58 -10.56 7.13 1.58
CA PRO A 58 -10.30 6.64 0.23
C PRO A 58 -9.35 7.59 -0.50
N LEU A 59 -8.40 7.01 -1.24
CA LEU A 59 -7.47 7.77 -2.06
C LEU A 59 -8.05 8.02 -3.46
N PRO A 60 -7.78 9.17 -4.08
CA PRO A 60 -8.06 9.40 -5.50
C PRO A 60 -7.33 8.37 -6.38
N ALA A 61 -7.97 7.92 -7.47
CA ALA A 61 -7.42 6.87 -8.33
C ALA A 61 -6.03 7.17 -8.92
N LYS A 62 -5.69 8.45 -9.10
CA LYS A 62 -4.40 8.91 -9.66
C LYS A 62 -3.56 9.68 -8.64
N VAL A 63 -3.70 9.34 -7.35
CA VAL A 63 -2.91 9.98 -6.31
C VAL A 63 -1.44 9.57 -6.42
N THR A 64 -0.55 10.53 -6.18
CA THR A 64 0.89 10.31 -6.24
C THR A 64 1.54 10.34 -4.86
N THR A 65 2.74 9.76 -4.76
CA THR A 65 3.54 9.72 -3.53
C THR A 65 3.97 11.10 -3.02
N CYS A 66 3.87 12.13 -3.85
CA CYS A 66 4.12 13.52 -3.47
C CYS A 66 2.93 14.19 -2.77
N GLN A 67 1.72 13.67 -3.00
CA GLN A 67 0.52 14.12 -2.30
C GLN A 67 0.31 13.34 -1.00
N VAL A 68 0.78 12.09 -0.96
CA VAL A 68 0.57 11.17 0.16
C VAL A 68 1.86 10.39 0.43
N GLY A 69 2.50 10.69 1.57
CA GLY A 69 3.75 10.02 1.98
C GLY A 69 3.54 8.70 2.72
N ARG A 70 2.30 8.38 3.13
CA ARG A 70 1.97 7.15 3.84
C ARG A 70 0.59 6.64 3.45
N VAL A 71 0.46 5.33 3.28
CA VAL A 71 -0.82 4.65 3.02
C VAL A 71 -0.99 3.44 3.91
N ARG A 72 -2.25 3.02 4.07
CA ARG A 72 -2.63 1.76 4.69
C ARG A 72 -3.15 0.79 3.65
N ILE A 73 -2.72 -0.46 3.76
CA ILE A 73 -3.10 -1.56 2.87
C ILE A 73 -3.81 -2.62 3.70
N VAL A 74 -5.04 -2.92 3.31
CA VAL A 74 -5.86 -3.97 3.92
C VAL A 74 -6.24 -5.00 2.86
N ARG A 75 -6.14 -6.28 3.20
CA ARG A 75 -6.71 -7.34 2.36
C ARG A 75 -8.23 -7.38 2.55
N LEU A 76 -8.96 -7.26 1.45
CA LEU A 76 -10.40 -7.47 1.44
C LEU A 76 -10.68 -8.99 1.49
N TYR A 77 -11.36 -9.45 2.54
CA TYR A 77 -11.88 -10.81 2.56
C TYR A 77 -13.18 -10.84 1.73
N ARG A 78 -13.13 -11.47 0.54
CA ARG A 78 -14.35 -11.95 -0.10
C ARG A 78 -14.78 -13.22 0.63
N GLY A 79 -15.56 -13.06 1.70
CA GLY A 79 -16.23 -14.18 2.35
C GLY A 79 -17.19 -14.84 1.35
N GLY A 80 -17.04 -16.15 1.16
CA GLY A 80 -18.01 -17.01 0.45
C GLY A 80 -19.05 -17.59 1.40
#